data_AF-A0A1R3TIR2-F1
#
_entry.id   AF-A0A1R3TIR2-F1
#
_cell.length_a   1.000
_cell.length_b   1.000
_cell.length_c   1.000
_cell.angle_alpha   90.00
_cell.angle_beta   90.00
_cell.angle_gamma   90.00
#
_symmetry.space_group_name_H-M   'P 1'
#
loop_
_entity.id
_entity.type
_entity.pdbx_description
1 polymer ?
#
loop_
_entity_poly.entity_id
_entity_poly.type
_entity_poly.pdbx_seq_one_letter_code
_entity_poly.pdbx_strand_id
1 'polypeptide(L)' 'MPHYFFHMVYDEESKLDESGYIFSTSYKATEEAVLLLITLALEGQLYGKPSPRQVAVVEEGKPRTLVAIKDAT' A
#
# COMPACT_ATOMS: atom_id res chain seq x y z
N MET A 1 18.29 5.40 5.83
CA MET A 1 16.85 5.54 6.13
C MET A 1 16.16 4.28 5.63
N PRO A 2 15.18 3.72 6.34
CA PRO A 2 14.51 2.49 5.93
C PRO A 2 13.77 2.66 4.59
N HIS A 3 13.83 1.62 3.77
CA HIS A 3 13.12 1.54 2.50
C HIS A 3 11.80 0.80 2.73
N TYR A 4 10.71 1.30 2.15
CA TYR A 4 9.37 0.74 2.31
C TYR A 4 8.74 0.50 0.95
N PHE A 5 7.92 -0.53 0.87
CA PHE A 5 7.16 -0.90 -0.31
C PHE A 5 5.67 -0.86 0.04
N PHE A 6 4.85 -0.44 -0.90
CA PHE A 6 3.40 -0.45 -0.84
C PHE A 6 2.83 -1.58 -1.69
N HIS A 7 2.26 -2.57 -1.00
CA HIS A 7 1.54 -3.67 -1.61
C HIS A 7 0.05 -3.34 -1.66
N MET A 8 -0.44 -3.02 -2.86
CA MET A 8 -1.83 -2.69 -3.15
C MET A 8 -2.61 -3.97 -3.49
N VAL A 9 -3.76 -4.16 -2.84
CA VAL A 9 -4.62 -5.33 -3.07
C VAL A 9 -5.93 -4.85 -3.71
N TYR A 10 -6.27 -5.45 -4.85
CA TYR A 10 -7.49 -5.25 -5.61
C TYR A 10 -8.36 -6.52 -5.52
N ASP A 11 -9.51 -6.52 -6.20
CA ASP A 11 -10.47 -7.62 -6.13
C ASP A 11 -9.94 -8.92 -6.76
N GLU A 12 -9.21 -8.80 -7.87
CA GLU A 12 -8.73 -9.94 -8.65
C GLU A 12 -7.20 -10.05 -8.69
N GLU A 13 -6.50 -9.01 -8.25
CA GLU A 13 -5.04 -8.93 -8.34
C GLU A 13 -4.42 -8.17 -7.16
N SER A 14 -3.10 -8.26 -7.02
CA SER A 14 -2.35 -7.40 -6.12
C SER A 14 -1.07 -6.92 -6.81
N LYS A 15 -0.65 -5.70 -6.50
CA LYS A 15 0.52 -5.06 -7.09
C LYS A 15 1.44 -4.53 -6.02
N LEU A 16 2.72 -4.82 -6.13
CA LEU A 16 3.76 -4.21 -5.33
C LEU A 16 4.36 -3.03 -6.10
N ASP A 17 4.64 -1.93 -5.45
CA ASP A 17 5.46 -0.87 -6.02
C ASP A 17 6.88 -1.37 -6.26
N GLU A 18 7.30 -1.47 -7.52
CA GLU A 18 8.63 -1.98 -7.85
C GLU A 18 9.75 -1.06 -7.35
N SER A 19 9.46 0.25 -7.26
CA SER A 19 10.42 1.28 -6.90
C SER A 19 10.73 1.32 -5.40
N GLY A 20 9.74 1.01 -4.56
CA GLY A 20 9.73 1.37 -3.14
C GLY A 20 9.98 2.87 -2.87
N TYR A 21 9.94 3.25 -1.61
CA TYR A 21 10.05 4.62 -1.12
C TYR A 21 10.91 4.69 0.14
N ILE A 22 11.69 5.76 0.27
CA ILE A 22 12.52 6.01 1.45
C ILE A 22 11.76 6.93 2.41
N PHE A 23 11.52 6.44 3.63
CA PHE A 23 10.93 7.25 4.69
C PHE A 23 11.81 7.29 5.92
N SER A 24 11.75 8.39 6.67
CA SER A 24 12.51 8.55 7.91
C SER A 24 12.01 7.62 9.03
N THR A 25 10.73 7.24 9.01
CA THR A 25 10.07 6.40 10.02
C THR A 25 8.96 5.56 9.38
N SER A 26 8.58 4.45 10.01
CA SER A 26 7.46 3.61 9.58
C SER A 26 6.12 4.33 9.68
N TYR A 27 5.96 5.20 10.70
CA TYR A 27 4.78 6.05 10.85
C TYR A 27 4.52 6.92 9.60
N LYS A 28 5.55 7.57 9.06
CA LYS A 28 5.42 8.36 7.82
C LYS A 28 5.06 7.49 6.62
N ALA A 29 5.66 6.30 6.51
CA ALA A 29 5.32 5.36 5.45
C ALA A 29 3.82 4.97 5.50
N THR A 30 3.26 4.81 6.70
CA THR A 30 1.82 4.55 6.88
C THR A 30 0.96 5.75 6.49
N GLU A 31 1.31 6.97 6.88
CA GLU A 31 0.56 8.18 6.47
C GLU A 31 0.52 8.33 4.94
N GLU A 32 1.66 8.11 4.28
CA GLU A 32 1.76 8.16 2.82
C GLU A 32 0.97 7.04 2.14
N ALA A 33 0.95 5.84 2.71
CA ALA A 33 0.11 4.76 2.21
C ALA A 33 -1.39 5.10 2.28
N VAL A 34 -1.85 5.78 3.34
CA VAL A 34 -3.24 6.26 3.45
C VAL A 34 -3.55 7.29 2.36
N LEU A 35 -2.65 8.25 2.14
CA LEU A 35 -2.79 9.25 1.08
C LEU A 35 -2.82 8.61 -0.31
N LEU A 36 -1.98 7.61 -0.56
CA LEU A 36 -1.97 6.83 -1.79
C LEU A 36 -3.32 6.14 -2.02
N LEU A 37 -3.86 5.49 -1.00
CA LEU A 37 -5.16 4.81 -1.09
C LEU A 37 -6.29 5.77 -1.48
N ILE A 38 -6.34 6.95 -0.85
CA ILE A 38 -7.32 8.00 -1.17
C ILE A 38 -7.13 8.49 -2.61
N THR A 39 -5.89 8.72 -3.02
CA THR A 39 -5.56 9.20 -4.37
C THR A 39 -6.01 8.20 -5.43
N LEU A 40 -5.73 6.90 -5.24
CA LEU A 40 -6.14 5.85 -6.17
C LEU A 40 -7.66 5.61 -6.17
N ALA A 41 -8.34 5.84 -5.03
CA ALA A 41 -9.79 5.83 -4.98
C ALA A 41 -10.41 6.98 -5.79
N LEU A 42 -9.85 8.20 -5.68
CA LEU A 42 -10.28 9.35 -6.47
C LEU A 42 -10.00 9.15 -7.96
N GLU A 43 -8.84 8.59 -8.33
CA GLU A 43 -8.55 8.23 -9.72
C GLU A 43 -9.54 7.21 -10.27
N GLY A 44 -9.96 6.24 -9.45
CA GLY A 44 -11.00 5.29 -9.84
C GLY A 44 -12.34 5.96 -10.10
N GLN A 45 -12.72 6.93 -9.27
CA GLN A 45 -13.96 7.70 -9.46
C GLN A 45 -13.92 8.61 -10.70
N LEU A 46 -12.79 9.27 -10.95
CA LEU A 46 -12.65 10.24 -12.04
C LEU A 46 -12.39 9.58 -13.40
N TYR A 47 -11.61 8.50 -13.42
CA TYR A 47 -11.09 7.90 -14.64
C TYR A 47 -11.48 6.44 -14.84
N GLY A 48 -12.29 5.86 -13.95
CA GLY A 48 -12.72 4.46 -14.05
C GLY A 48 -11.59 3.45 -13.86
N LYS A 49 -10.46 3.85 -13.25
CA LYS A 49 -9.36 2.94 -12.94
C LYS A 49 -9.73 2.00 -11.78
N PRO A 50 -9.16 0.78 -11.73
CA PRO A 50 -9.27 -0.06 -10.55
C PRO A 50 -8.73 0.66 -9.31
N SER A 51 -9.50 0.65 -8.22
CA SER A 51 -9.07 1.20 -6.92
C SER A 51 -8.70 0.06 -5.98
N PRO A 52 -7.54 0.12 -5.31
CA PRO A 52 -7.17 -0.89 -4.34
C PRO A 52 -8.07 -0.80 -3.11
N ARG A 53 -8.43 -1.96 -2.55
CA ARG A 53 -9.20 -2.07 -1.29
C ARG A 53 -8.31 -1.92 -0.07
N GLN A 54 -7.06 -2.34 -0.19
CA GLN A 54 -6.10 -2.36 0.90
C GLN A 54 -4.72 -1.97 0.38
N VAL A 55 -3.93 -1.37 1.27
CA VAL A 55 -2.51 -1.11 1.07
C VAL A 55 -1.76 -1.62 2.29
N ALA A 56 -0.77 -2.47 2.06
CA ALA A 56 0.15 -2.93 3.09
C ALA A 56 1.50 -2.24 2.93
N VAL A 57 2.08 -1.79 4.05
CA VAL A 57 3.40 -1.17 4.09
C VAL A 57 4.41 -2.24 4.51
N VAL A 58 5.41 -2.46 3.67
CA VAL A 58 6.43 -3.51 3.85
C VAL A 58 7.80 -2.86 3.96
N GLU A 59 8.49 -3.04 5.08
CA GLU A 59 9.85 -2.53 5.27
C GLU A 59 10.89 -3.50 4.67
N GLU A 60 11.82 -2.97 3.87
CA GLU A 60 12.92 -3.75 3.27
C GLU A 60 13.83 -4.36 4.34
N GLY A 61 14.28 -5.59 4.12
CA GLY A 61 15.25 -6.25 4.99
C GLY A 61 14.70 -6.77 6.33
N LYS A 62 13.44 -6.47 6.68
CA LYS A 62 12.73 -7.17 7.77
C LYS A 62 12.07 -8.44 7.24
N PRO A 63 12.12 -9.57 7.99
CA PRO A 63 11.42 -10.78 7.59
C PRO A 63 9.95 -10.46 7.34
N ARG A 64 9.48 -10.72 6.12
CA ARG A 64 8.12 -10.46 5.62
C ARG A 64 7.11 -11.27 6.44
N THR A 65 6.76 -10.78 7.62
CA THR A 65 5.77 -11.43 8.48
C THR A 65 4.44 -10.79 8.14
N LEU A 66 3.59 -11.54 7.45
CA LEU A 66 2.20 -11.16 7.21
C LEU A 66 1.49 -11.17 8.57
N VAL A 67 1.24 -10.01 9.15
CA VAL A 67 0.79 -9.88 10.56
C VAL A 67 -0.69 -10.22 10.74
N ALA A 68 -1.53 -9.92 9.74
CA ALA A 68 -2.93 -10.34 9.68
C ALA A 68 -3.51 -10.08 8.27
N ILE A 69 -4.48 -10.92 7.87
CA ILE A 69 -5.47 -10.58 6.83
C ILE A 69 -6.80 -10.44 7.56
N LYS A 70 -7.51 -9.34 7.34
CA LYS A 70 -8.85 -9.12 7.88
C LYS A 70 -9.82 -9.01 6.72
N ASP A 71 -10.75 -9.95 6.66
CA ASP A 71 -11.86 -9.91 5.71
C ASP A 71 -12.86 -8.84 6.14
N ALA A 72 -13.40 -8.13 5.15
CA ALA A 72 -14.56 -7.27 5.33
C ALA A 72 -15.83 -8.13 5.12
N THR A 73 -16.28 -8.79 6.19
CA THR A 73 -17.71 -9.11 6.36
C THR A 73 -18.47 -7.87 6.79
#